data_AF-B0CA41-F1
#
_entry.id   AF-B0CA41-F1
#
_cell.length_a   1.000
_cell.length_b   1.000
_cell.length_c   1.000
_cell.angle_alpha   90.00
_cell.angle_beta   90.00
_cell.angle_gamma   90.00
#
_symmetry.space_group_name_H-M   'P 1'
#
loop_
_entity.id
_entity.type
_entity.pdbx_description
1 polymer ?
#
loop_
_entity_poly.entity_id
_entity_poly.type
_entity_poly.pdbx_seq_one_letter_code
_entity_poly.pdbx_strand_id
1 'polypeptide(L)'
;MKTLRWLIDLHPEFPASEIVAEYLRQHKKIEPIIIDRDDVMLGRWPDTEDWIVGYGTMFAMTRLLRHQPLSTAIFDDYLGLRCSKYYSYIYPFLGRAFLFAPFGALPNLPLQRMFGDDIFVRSDTNYKLFPAEVLKTQELPHWVKTYSHHQNELAVVSEVVSFETEYRCFCRNGIFFCGSSYPDEPYSEVPQEIRSVAESVAQALEV
;
A
#
# COMPACT_ATOMS: atom_id res chain seq x y z
N MET A 1 0.89 -5.26 34.04
CA MET A 1 1.14 -4.03 33.25
C MET A 1 1.51 -4.49 31.86
N LYS A 2 0.77 -4.11 30.81
CA LYS A 2 1.06 -4.55 29.45
C LYS A 2 2.38 -3.92 28.96
N THR A 3 3.26 -4.71 28.35
CA THR A 3 4.48 -4.20 27.72
C THR A 3 4.28 -4.04 26.22
N LEU A 4 5.04 -3.15 25.58
CA LEU A 4 5.02 -3.00 24.12
C LEU A 4 6.00 -4.01 23.52
N ARG A 5 5.53 -4.83 22.59
CA ARG A 5 6.33 -5.80 21.86
C ARG A 5 6.14 -5.65 20.35
N TRP A 6 7.19 -5.97 19.62
CA TRP A 6 7.17 -6.00 18.16
C TRP A 6 6.98 -7.43 17.68
N LEU A 7 6.06 -7.64 16.75
CA LEU A 7 5.87 -8.89 16.04
C LEU A 7 6.30 -8.67 14.60
N ILE A 8 7.34 -9.39 14.17
CA ILE A 8 7.99 -9.24 12.87
C ILE A 8 7.76 -10.49 12.04
N ASP A 9 7.14 -10.32 10.88
CA ASP A 9 7.02 -11.38 9.85
C ASP A 9 8.30 -11.41 9.00
N LEU A 10 9.14 -12.42 9.24
CA LEU A 10 10.32 -12.68 8.44
C LEU A 10 9.91 -13.46 7.19
N HIS A 11 9.73 -12.72 6.09
CA HIS A 11 9.45 -13.31 4.78
C HIS A 11 10.68 -13.19 3.87
N PRO A 12 11.12 -14.26 3.18
CA PRO A 12 12.32 -14.24 2.35
C PRO A 12 12.30 -13.19 1.23
N GLU A 13 11.11 -12.89 0.70
CA GLU A 13 10.90 -11.88 -0.35
C GLU A 13 10.73 -10.45 0.22
N PHE A 14 10.84 -10.27 1.53
CA PHE A 14 10.70 -8.98 2.21
C PHE A 14 11.85 -8.76 3.21
N PRO A 15 13.08 -8.49 2.70
CA PRO A 15 14.28 -8.38 3.53
C PRO A 15 14.23 -7.24 4.55
N ALA A 16 13.36 -6.25 4.34
CA ALA A 16 13.19 -5.12 5.26
C ALA A 16 12.79 -5.57 6.68
N SER A 17 12.08 -6.69 6.85
CA SER A 17 11.75 -7.24 8.17
C SER A 17 12.98 -7.63 8.98
N GLU A 18 14.02 -8.19 8.34
CA GLU A 18 15.25 -8.58 9.02
C GLU A 18 16.03 -7.34 9.50
N ILE A 19 16.12 -6.31 8.65
CA ILE A 19 16.74 -5.03 8.98
C ILE A 19 16.05 -4.38 10.20
N VAL A 20 14.72 -4.37 10.22
CA VAL A 20 13.95 -3.83 11.35
C VAL A 20 14.17 -4.65 12.63
N ALA A 21 14.15 -5.99 12.54
CA ALA A 21 14.40 -6.85 13.68
C ALA A 21 15.80 -6.63 14.28
N GLU A 22 16.81 -6.51 13.43
CA GLU A 22 18.19 -6.21 13.85
C GLU A 22 18.28 -4.83 14.51
N TYR A 23 17.67 -3.80 13.90
CA TYR A 23 17.64 -2.45 14.46
C TYR A 23 17.02 -2.41 15.86
N LEU A 24 15.89 -3.10 16.06
CA LEU A 24 15.22 -3.21 17.36
C LEU A 24 16.13 -3.81 18.44
N ARG A 25 16.82 -4.90 18.11
CA ARG A 25 17.75 -5.58 19.04
C ARG A 25 18.95 -4.69 19.37
N GLN A 26 19.61 -4.14 18.36
CA GLN A 26 20.88 -3.44 18.53
C GLN A 26 20.70 -2.06 19.14
N HIS A 27 19.72 -1.28 18.67
CA HIS A 27 19.58 0.13 19.02
C HIS A 27 18.49 0.41 20.05
N LYS A 28 17.42 -0.40 20.09
CA LYS A 28 16.32 -0.20 21.04
C LYS A 28 16.36 -1.18 22.21
N LYS A 29 17.20 -2.21 22.14
CA LYS A 29 17.28 -3.30 23.13
C LYS A 29 15.92 -3.99 23.34
N ILE A 30 15.14 -4.10 22.26
CA ILE A 30 13.84 -4.77 22.24
C ILE A 30 14.02 -6.11 21.51
N GLU A 31 13.58 -7.21 22.12
CA GLU A 31 13.55 -8.52 21.45
C GLU A 31 12.20 -8.73 20.74
N PRO A 32 12.17 -8.70 19.38
CA PRO A 32 10.94 -8.92 18.64
C PRO A 32 10.47 -10.38 18.74
N ILE A 33 9.15 -10.57 18.71
CA ILE A 33 8.54 -11.87 18.39
C ILE A 33 8.72 -12.06 16.89
N ILE A 34 9.39 -13.14 16.50
CA ILE A 34 9.50 -13.52 15.10
C ILE A 34 8.39 -14.50 14.78
N ILE A 35 7.70 -14.25 13.67
CA ILE A 35 6.81 -15.23 13.04
C ILE A 35 7.33 -15.53 11.64
N ASP A 36 7.16 -16.77 11.22
CA ASP A 36 7.46 -17.19 9.85
C ASP A 36 6.16 -17.40 9.04
N ARG A 37 6.35 -17.72 7.76
CA ARG A 37 5.25 -17.94 6.83
C ARG A 37 4.33 -19.10 7.25
N ASP A 38 4.87 -20.16 7.84
CA ASP A 38 4.09 -21.35 8.21
C ASP A 38 3.22 -21.06 9.43
N ASP A 39 3.73 -20.31 10.41
CA ASP A 39 2.94 -19.83 11.53
C ASP A 39 1.77 -18.95 11.07
N VAL A 40 2.03 -18.01 10.16
CA VAL A 40 0.99 -17.16 9.55
C VAL A 40 -0.06 -18.01 8.81
N MET A 41 0.38 -19.03 8.06
CA MET A 41 -0.50 -19.93 7.30
C MET A 41 -1.40 -20.77 8.21
N LEU A 42 -0.87 -21.25 9.32
CA LEU A 42 -1.57 -22.08 10.29
C LEU A 42 -2.36 -21.26 11.32
N GLY A 43 -2.27 -19.94 11.27
CA GLY A 43 -2.90 -19.04 12.24
C GLY A 43 -2.33 -19.20 13.64
N ARG A 44 -1.04 -19.53 13.74
CA ARG A 44 -0.31 -19.64 15.00
C ARG A 44 0.20 -18.26 15.37
N TRP A 45 -0.32 -17.73 16.48
CA TRP A 45 0.04 -16.41 16.98
C TRP A 45 0.52 -16.53 18.42
N PRO A 46 1.38 -15.61 18.88
CA PRO A 46 1.83 -15.61 20.26
C PRO A 46 0.64 -15.44 21.21
N ASP A 47 0.61 -16.26 22.25
CA ASP A 47 -0.30 -16.08 23.37
C ASP A 47 0.30 -15.05 24.34
N THR A 48 -0.17 -13.81 24.27
CA THR A 48 0.33 -12.71 25.10
C THR A 48 -0.75 -11.66 25.36
N GLU A 49 -0.67 -11.02 26.52
CA GLU A 49 -1.48 -9.86 26.89
C GLU A 49 -0.82 -8.52 26.51
N ASP A 50 0.40 -8.54 25.98
CA ASP A 50 1.19 -7.36 25.59
C ASP A 50 0.52 -6.54 24.46
N TRP A 51 0.95 -5.28 24.35
CA TRP A 51 0.64 -4.45 23.19
C TRP A 51 1.55 -4.85 22.03
N ILE A 52 0.97 -5.30 20.92
CA ILE A 52 1.72 -5.73 19.74
C ILE A 52 1.74 -4.66 18.67
N VAL A 53 2.96 -4.32 18.22
CA VAL A 53 3.22 -3.61 16.97
C VAL A 53 3.59 -4.64 15.90
N GLY A 54 2.72 -4.82 14.91
CA GLY A 54 2.96 -5.74 13.79
C GLY A 54 3.73 -5.07 12.66
N TYR A 55 4.77 -5.73 12.15
CA TYR A 55 5.51 -5.31 10.96
C TYR A 55 5.84 -6.50 10.06
N GLY A 56 5.60 -6.34 8.76
CA GLY A 56 5.98 -7.33 7.76
C GLY A 56 5.08 -7.28 6.54
N THR A 57 4.90 -8.43 5.88
CA THR A 57 4.14 -8.48 4.64
C THR A 57 2.66 -8.19 4.85
N MET A 58 2.01 -7.60 3.85
CA MET A 58 0.55 -7.41 3.85
C MET A 58 -0.19 -8.74 4.07
N PHE A 59 0.36 -9.86 3.61
CA PHE A 59 -0.21 -11.19 3.83
C PHE A 59 -0.30 -11.58 5.31
N ALA A 60 0.77 -11.33 6.08
CA ALA A 60 0.80 -11.59 7.51
C ALA A 60 -0.04 -10.57 8.29
N MET A 61 0.12 -9.27 7.97
CA MET A 61 -0.58 -8.20 8.70
C MET A 61 -2.11 -8.30 8.55
N THR A 62 -2.60 -8.63 7.35
CA THR A 62 -4.06 -8.83 7.13
C THR A 62 -4.65 -10.03 7.86
N ARG A 63 -3.83 -11.04 8.18
CA ARG A 63 -4.26 -12.16 9.04
C ARG A 63 -4.18 -11.80 10.50
N LEU A 64 -3.11 -11.15 10.93
CA LEU A 64 -2.95 -10.67 12.31
C LEU A 64 -4.12 -9.73 12.69
N LEU A 65 -4.64 -8.93 11.75
CA LEU A 65 -5.85 -8.10 11.95
C LEU A 65 -7.08 -8.90 12.41
N ARG A 66 -7.16 -10.20 12.11
CA ARG A 66 -8.26 -11.09 12.55
C ARG A 66 -8.13 -11.53 14.02
N HIS A 67 -6.99 -11.26 14.64
CA HIS A 67 -6.70 -11.57 16.04
C HIS A 67 -6.83 -10.31 16.88
N GLN A 68 -8.05 -10.01 17.33
CA GLN A 68 -8.38 -8.77 18.04
C GLN A 68 -7.44 -8.38 19.20
N PRO A 69 -6.93 -9.30 20.04
CA PRO A 69 -5.99 -8.93 21.11
C PRO A 69 -4.67 -8.35 20.59
N LEU A 70 -4.22 -8.79 19.41
CA LEU A 70 -2.91 -8.47 18.84
C LEU A 70 -2.97 -7.38 17.76
N SER A 71 -4.17 -7.01 17.30
CA SER A 71 -4.34 -6.16 16.11
C SER A 71 -4.36 -4.65 16.37
N THR A 72 -4.11 -4.22 17.60
CA THR A 72 -4.32 -2.83 18.03
C THR A 72 -3.31 -1.82 17.43
N ALA A 73 -2.09 -2.24 17.12
CA ALA A 73 -1.05 -1.38 16.53
C ALA A 73 -0.41 -2.00 15.28
N ILE A 74 -1.24 -2.58 14.41
CA ILE A 74 -0.83 -2.96 13.05
C ILE A 74 -0.95 -1.72 12.17
N PHE A 75 0.07 -1.49 11.35
CA PHE A 75 0.01 -0.45 10.33
C PHE A 75 -1.03 -0.82 9.26
N ASP A 76 -1.94 0.12 9.00
CA ASP A 76 -2.95 0.15 7.93
C ASP A 76 -4.14 -0.83 7.97
N ASP A 77 -5.31 -0.26 7.70
CA ASP A 77 -6.46 -0.98 7.17
C ASP A 77 -6.24 -1.20 5.67
N TYR A 78 -5.58 -2.31 5.31
CA TYR A 78 -5.32 -2.64 3.90
C TYR A 78 -6.59 -2.78 3.05
N LEU A 79 -7.73 -3.13 3.67
CA LEU A 79 -9.03 -3.12 3.00
C LEU A 79 -9.55 -1.68 2.80
N GLY A 80 -9.15 -0.79 3.69
CA GLY A 80 -9.34 0.65 3.69
C GLY A 80 -8.49 1.42 2.69
N LEU A 81 -7.29 0.93 2.35
CA LEU A 81 -6.37 1.59 1.41
C LEU A 81 -6.67 1.30 -0.07
N ARG A 82 -7.91 1.51 -0.50
CA ARG A 82 -8.31 1.37 -1.91
C ARG A 82 -8.08 2.66 -2.67
N CYS A 83 -7.59 2.59 -3.90
CA CYS A 83 -7.36 3.76 -4.76
C CYS A 83 -8.64 4.61 -4.92
N SER A 84 -9.80 3.96 -5.06
CA SER A 84 -11.12 4.59 -5.09
C SER A 84 -11.43 5.46 -3.88
N LYS A 85 -10.85 5.13 -2.72
CA LYS A 85 -11.00 5.93 -1.50
C LYS A 85 -10.11 7.17 -1.54
N TYR A 86 -8.82 7.05 -1.89
CA TYR A 86 -7.87 8.15 -1.71
C TYR A 86 -7.48 8.92 -2.98
N TYR A 87 -7.48 8.31 -4.17
CA TYR A 87 -7.19 9.03 -5.42
C TYR A 87 -8.24 10.08 -5.76
N SER A 88 -9.51 9.87 -5.36
CA SER A 88 -10.56 10.88 -5.48
C SER A 88 -10.22 12.20 -4.78
N TYR A 89 -9.31 12.18 -3.80
CA TYR A 89 -8.82 13.36 -3.09
C TYR A 89 -7.45 13.82 -3.61
N ILE A 90 -6.52 12.87 -3.83
CA ILE A 90 -5.15 13.20 -4.25
C ILE A 90 -5.10 13.69 -5.70
N TYR A 91 -5.77 13.00 -6.62
CA TYR A 91 -5.57 13.28 -8.04
C TYR A 91 -6.09 14.66 -8.45
N PRO A 92 -7.27 15.14 -7.97
CA PRO A 92 -7.67 16.52 -8.19
C PRO A 92 -6.66 17.54 -7.65
N PHE A 93 -6.06 17.27 -6.49
CA PHE A 93 -5.01 18.14 -5.94
C PHE A 93 -3.78 18.20 -6.85
N LEU A 94 -3.41 17.07 -7.45
CA LEU A 94 -2.32 16.98 -8.41
C LEU A 94 -2.71 17.45 -9.82
N GLY A 95 -3.94 17.92 -10.02
CA GLY A 95 -4.45 18.29 -11.35
C GLY A 95 -4.53 17.12 -12.33
N ARG A 96 -4.60 15.89 -11.82
CA ARG A 96 -4.52 14.67 -12.63
C ARG A 96 -5.88 14.18 -13.08
N ALA A 97 -5.95 13.73 -14.33
CA ALA A 97 -7.09 13.04 -14.90
C ALA A 97 -7.03 11.53 -14.62
N PHE A 98 -8.14 10.97 -14.16
CA PHE A 98 -8.29 9.55 -13.93
C PHE A 98 -9.75 9.11 -14.11
N LEU A 99 -9.94 7.81 -14.19
CA LEU A 99 -11.25 7.17 -14.07
C LEU A 99 -11.13 5.87 -13.27
N PHE A 100 -12.23 5.51 -12.63
CA PHE A 100 -12.45 4.18 -12.13
C PHE A 100 -13.45 3.45 -13.03
N ALA A 101 -13.14 2.21 -13.38
CA ALA A 101 -14.06 1.36 -14.13
C ALA A 101 -13.76 -0.12 -13.84
N PRO A 102 -14.75 -1.02 -14.03
CA PRO A 102 -14.47 -2.45 -14.02
C PRO A 102 -13.39 -2.77 -15.05
N PHE A 103 -12.41 -3.58 -14.65
CA PHE A 103 -11.23 -3.89 -15.47
C PHE A 103 -11.62 -4.48 -16.84
N GLY A 104 -12.63 -5.34 -16.87
CA GLY A 104 -13.16 -5.93 -18.11
C GLY A 104 -13.83 -4.93 -19.06
N ALA A 105 -14.26 -3.77 -18.55
CA ALA A 105 -14.93 -2.75 -19.36
C ALA A 105 -13.95 -1.78 -20.05
N LEU A 106 -12.69 -1.73 -19.60
CA LEU A 106 -11.71 -0.75 -20.08
C LEU A 106 -11.53 -0.73 -21.61
N PRO A 107 -11.49 -1.88 -22.33
CA PRO A 107 -11.32 -1.88 -23.78
C PRO A 107 -12.47 -1.20 -24.55
N ASN A 108 -13.64 -1.03 -23.91
CA ASN A 108 -14.82 -0.40 -24.52
C ASN A 108 -14.90 1.11 -24.22
N LEU A 109 -13.99 1.65 -23.43
CA LEU A 109 -13.96 3.06 -23.10
C LEU A 109 -13.11 3.84 -24.13
N PRO A 110 -13.42 5.13 -24.39
CA PRO A 110 -12.66 5.95 -25.33
C PRO A 110 -11.33 6.44 -24.73
N LEU A 111 -10.54 5.54 -24.13
CA LEU A 111 -9.34 5.88 -23.35
C LEU A 111 -8.30 6.64 -24.15
N GLN A 112 -8.11 6.29 -25.42
CA GLN A 112 -7.16 6.99 -26.29
C GLN A 112 -7.53 8.46 -26.46
N ARG A 113 -8.83 8.77 -26.55
CA ARG A 113 -9.32 10.16 -26.62
C ARG A 113 -9.17 10.87 -25.27
N MET A 114 -9.24 10.14 -24.16
CA MET A 114 -9.20 10.71 -22.81
C MET A 114 -7.77 10.97 -22.32
N PHE A 115 -6.83 10.06 -22.62
CA PHE A 115 -5.50 10.03 -22.02
C PHE A 115 -4.36 9.89 -23.04
N GLY A 116 -4.66 9.61 -24.31
CA GLY A 116 -3.66 9.42 -25.36
C GLY A 116 -3.27 7.96 -25.58
N ASP A 117 -2.15 7.77 -26.28
CA ASP A 117 -1.71 6.44 -26.71
C ASP A 117 -1.24 5.57 -25.54
N ASP A 118 -0.66 6.19 -24.51
CA ASP A 118 -0.17 5.51 -23.32
C ASP A 118 -1.09 5.82 -22.12
N ILE A 119 -1.41 4.79 -21.35
CA ILE A 119 -2.25 4.86 -20.16
C ILE A 119 -1.59 4.12 -19.00
N PHE A 120 -1.73 4.66 -17.78
CA PHE A 120 -1.37 3.92 -16.59
C PHE A 120 -2.58 3.16 -16.06
N VAL A 121 -2.43 1.86 -15.84
CA VAL A 121 -3.49 0.97 -15.35
C VAL A 121 -3.01 0.27 -14.08
N ARG A 122 -3.86 0.25 -13.05
CA ARG A 122 -3.61 -0.54 -11.82
C ARG A 122 -4.90 -1.03 -11.18
N SER A 123 -4.79 -2.07 -10.35
CA SER A 123 -5.91 -2.48 -9.50
C SER A 123 -6.24 -1.39 -8.47
N ASP A 124 -7.53 -1.23 -8.17
CA ASP A 124 -8.01 -0.41 -7.04
C ASP A 124 -7.40 -0.84 -5.71
N THR A 125 -7.17 -2.14 -5.54
CA THR A 125 -6.65 -2.71 -4.30
C THR A 125 -5.11 -2.66 -4.27
N ASN A 126 -4.53 -2.73 -3.06
CA ASN A 126 -3.09 -2.90 -2.88
C ASN A 126 -2.58 -4.35 -3.07
N TYR A 127 -3.47 -5.30 -3.35
CA TYR A 127 -3.11 -6.69 -3.62
C TYR A 127 -2.47 -6.94 -4.98
N LYS A 128 -2.30 -5.90 -5.81
CA LYS A 128 -1.67 -5.98 -7.14
C LYS A 128 -2.24 -7.16 -7.95
N LEU A 129 -3.57 -7.21 -8.06
CA LEU A 129 -4.30 -8.32 -8.72
C LEU A 129 -3.82 -8.53 -10.17
N PHE A 130 -3.39 -7.45 -10.79
CA PHE A 130 -2.60 -7.42 -12.01
C PHE A 130 -1.52 -6.35 -11.85
N PRO A 131 -0.43 -6.40 -12.64
CA PRO A 131 0.64 -5.41 -12.56
C PRO A 131 0.11 -3.97 -12.73
N ALA A 132 0.69 -3.06 -11.96
CA ALA A 132 0.47 -1.64 -12.12
C ALA A 132 1.51 -1.11 -13.11
N GLU A 133 1.09 -0.74 -14.32
CA GLU A 133 2.03 -0.38 -15.38
C GLU A 133 1.47 0.59 -16.41
N VAL A 134 2.37 1.12 -17.23
CA VAL A 134 2.05 1.92 -18.40
C VAL A 134 1.87 0.98 -19.59
N LEU A 135 0.72 1.07 -20.24
CA LEU A 135 0.33 0.26 -21.39
C LEU A 135 -0.02 1.15 -22.55
N LYS A 136 0.17 0.67 -23.78
CA LYS A 136 -0.48 1.29 -24.93
C LYS A 136 -1.97 0.98 -24.88
N THR A 137 -2.80 1.98 -25.16
CA THR A 137 -4.26 1.82 -25.18
C THR A 137 -4.70 0.68 -26.12
N GLN A 138 -4.00 0.47 -27.23
CA GLN A 138 -4.26 -0.61 -28.18
C GLN A 138 -3.94 -2.03 -27.65
N GLU A 139 -3.10 -2.15 -26.62
CA GLU A 139 -2.71 -3.44 -26.01
C GLU A 139 -3.70 -3.88 -24.92
N LEU A 140 -4.56 -2.96 -24.48
CA LEU A 140 -5.51 -3.19 -23.39
C LEU A 140 -6.46 -4.38 -23.60
N PRO A 141 -7.02 -4.65 -24.80
CA PRO A 141 -7.85 -5.85 -25.01
C PRO A 141 -7.08 -7.16 -24.74
N HIS A 142 -5.81 -7.22 -25.13
CA HIS A 142 -4.95 -8.38 -24.85
C HIS A 142 -4.66 -8.47 -23.35
N TRP A 143 -4.34 -7.34 -22.72
CA TRP A 143 -4.07 -7.26 -21.29
C TRP A 143 -5.24 -7.76 -20.44
N VAL A 144 -6.44 -7.27 -20.73
CA VAL A 144 -7.68 -7.69 -20.04
C VAL A 144 -7.96 -9.17 -20.24
N LYS A 145 -7.65 -9.72 -21.42
CA LYS A 145 -7.77 -11.16 -21.68
C LYS A 145 -6.80 -11.97 -20.82
N THR A 146 -5.55 -11.53 -20.68
CA THR A 146 -4.52 -12.17 -19.85
C THR A 146 -4.95 -12.26 -18.39
N TYR A 147 -5.57 -11.20 -17.85
CA TYR A 147 -6.06 -11.13 -16.48
C TYR A 147 -7.59 -11.26 -16.38
N SER A 148 -8.21 -12.07 -17.25
CA SER A 148 -9.67 -12.18 -17.38
C SER A 148 -10.39 -12.65 -16.10
N HIS A 149 -9.70 -13.36 -15.21
CA HIS A 149 -10.22 -13.74 -13.89
C HIS A 149 -10.48 -12.54 -12.96
N HIS A 150 -9.94 -11.37 -13.29
CA HIS A 150 -10.15 -10.10 -12.57
C HIS A 150 -11.05 -9.12 -13.31
N GLN A 151 -11.81 -9.55 -14.34
CA GLN A 151 -12.65 -8.66 -15.16
C GLN A 151 -13.66 -7.80 -14.38
N ASN A 152 -14.13 -8.26 -13.22
CA ASN A 152 -15.09 -7.56 -12.38
C ASN A 152 -14.44 -6.66 -11.33
N GLU A 153 -13.11 -6.70 -11.20
CA GLU A 153 -12.38 -5.88 -10.24
C GLU A 153 -12.35 -4.44 -10.69
N LEU A 154 -12.40 -3.52 -9.73
CA LEU A 154 -12.27 -2.10 -10.01
C LEU A 154 -10.82 -1.80 -10.38
N ALA A 155 -10.63 -1.11 -11.50
CA ALA A 155 -9.34 -0.63 -11.95
C ALA A 155 -9.31 0.91 -11.93
N VAL A 156 -8.12 1.44 -11.72
CA VAL A 156 -7.82 2.85 -11.97
C VAL A 156 -7.14 2.94 -13.32
N VAL A 157 -7.62 3.84 -14.17
CA VAL A 157 -6.89 4.27 -15.36
C VAL A 157 -6.61 5.76 -15.23
N SER A 158 -5.39 6.16 -15.52
CA SER A 158 -5.00 7.57 -15.52
C SER A 158 -4.06 7.88 -16.66
N GLU A 159 -3.90 9.17 -16.92
CA GLU A 159 -2.82 9.67 -17.75
C GLU A 159 -1.44 9.22 -17.22
N VAL A 160 -0.49 9.12 -18.15
CA VAL A 160 0.91 8.85 -17.87
C VAL A 160 1.62 10.17 -17.66
N VAL A 161 2.29 10.30 -16.52
CA VAL A 161 3.06 11.49 -16.14
C VAL A 161 4.42 11.05 -15.64
N SER A 162 5.46 11.80 -16.00
CA SER A 162 6.79 11.63 -15.44
C SER A 162 6.92 12.50 -14.19
N PHE A 163 7.40 11.89 -13.12
CA PHE A 163 7.72 12.60 -11.89
C PHE A 163 9.23 12.63 -11.72
N GLU A 164 9.77 13.75 -11.23
CA GLU A 164 11.18 13.83 -10.83
C GLU A 164 11.44 13.05 -9.55
N THR A 165 10.48 13.03 -8.64
CA THR A 165 10.58 12.32 -7.35
C THR A 165 9.20 11.90 -6.86
N GLU A 166 9.08 10.65 -6.39
CA GLU A 166 7.91 10.16 -5.68
C GLU A 166 8.20 10.17 -4.16
N TYR A 167 7.21 10.56 -3.36
CA TYR A 167 7.27 10.49 -1.90
C TYR A 167 6.18 9.57 -1.38
N ARG A 168 6.55 8.69 -0.44
CA ARG A 168 5.59 7.87 0.31
C ARG A 168 5.43 8.42 1.71
N CYS A 169 4.22 8.87 2.01
CA CYS A 169 3.87 9.44 3.30
C CYS A 169 2.95 8.49 4.05
N PHE A 170 3.30 8.19 5.30
CA PHE A 170 2.49 7.42 6.22
C PHE A 170 1.80 8.37 7.18
N CYS A 171 0.48 8.44 7.11
CA CYS A 171 -0.35 9.29 7.95
C CYS A 171 -1.30 8.46 8.80
N ARG A 172 -1.62 8.95 9.99
CA ARG A 172 -2.58 8.34 10.92
C ARG A 172 -3.36 9.42 11.68
N ASN A 173 -4.67 9.26 11.76
CA ASN A 173 -5.60 10.20 12.36
C ASN A 173 -5.40 11.64 11.84
N GLY A 174 -5.16 11.80 10.54
CA GLY A 174 -4.93 13.09 9.89
C GLY A 174 -3.54 13.70 10.15
N ILE A 175 -2.59 12.94 10.70
CA ILE A 175 -1.26 13.42 11.10
C ILE A 175 -0.18 12.63 10.36
N PHE A 176 0.85 13.31 9.83
CA PHE A 176 2.01 12.66 9.25
C PHE A 176 2.87 12.02 10.34
N PHE A 177 3.14 10.73 10.18
CA PHE A 177 3.97 9.96 11.10
C PHE A 177 5.40 9.82 10.59
N CYS A 178 5.56 9.34 9.35
CA CYS A 178 6.87 9.22 8.69
C CYS A 178 6.71 9.13 7.16
N GLY A 179 7.82 9.20 6.44
CA GLY A 179 7.84 9.04 5.00
C GLY A 179 9.24 9.28 4.43
N SER A 180 9.40 8.99 3.14
CA SER A 180 10.65 9.23 2.41
C SER A 180 10.40 9.33 0.91
N SER A 181 11.42 9.73 0.15
CA SER A 181 11.43 9.51 -1.30
C SER A 181 11.41 8.01 -1.64
N TYR A 182 10.96 7.69 -2.84
CA TYR A 182 10.81 6.35 -3.42
C TYR A 182 10.96 6.47 -4.96
N PRO A 183 11.36 5.41 -5.71
CA PRO A 183 11.83 4.10 -5.26
C PRO A 183 13.31 4.02 -4.91
N ASP A 184 14.11 4.96 -5.40
CA ASP A 184 15.55 4.77 -5.46
C ASP A 184 16.27 5.30 -4.21
N GLU A 185 17.32 4.58 -3.82
CA GLU A 185 18.25 4.99 -2.78
C GLU A 185 19.32 5.96 -3.33
N PRO A 186 19.79 6.94 -2.55
CA PRO A 186 19.47 7.18 -1.14
C PRO A 186 18.11 7.86 -0.96
N TYR A 187 17.34 7.38 0.03
CA TYR A 187 16.05 7.98 0.37
C TYR A 187 16.24 9.36 0.99
N SER A 188 15.45 10.33 0.52
CA SER A 188 15.42 11.72 1.00
C SER A 188 14.23 11.96 1.92
N GLU A 189 14.37 12.94 2.82
CA GLU A 189 13.27 13.38 3.68
C GLU A 189 12.11 13.97 2.85
N VAL A 190 10.89 13.85 3.38
CA VAL A 190 9.69 14.41 2.77
C VAL A 190 9.66 15.93 2.98
N PRO A 191 9.59 16.75 1.92
CA PRO A 191 9.46 18.20 2.05
C PRO A 191 8.22 18.61 2.83
N GLN A 192 8.28 19.75 3.52
CA GLN A 192 7.18 20.24 4.37
C GLN A 192 5.89 20.48 3.58
N GLU A 193 5.99 20.88 2.32
CA GLU A 193 4.86 21.08 1.42
C GLU A 193 4.15 19.75 1.14
N ILE A 194 4.92 18.71 0.81
CA ILE A 194 4.40 17.36 0.56
C ILE A 194 3.77 16.77 1.82
N ARG A 195 4.40 16.97 2.98
CA ARG A 195 3.83 16.60 4.28
C ARG A 195 2.48 17.25 4.51
N SER A 196 2.37 18.55 4.26
CA SER A 196 1.12 19.31 4.48
C SER A 196 -0.02 18.80 3.59
N VAL A 197 0.30 18.40 2.35
CA VAL A 197 -0.65 17.76 1.44
C VAL A 197 -1.08 16.39 1.96
N ALA A 198 -0.12 15.57 2.40
CA ALA A 198 -0.41 14.24 2.94
C ALA A 198 -1.33 14.29 4.17
N GLU A 199 -1.07 15.23 5.10
CA GLU A 199 -1.94 15.47 6.26
C GLU A 199 -3.34 15.93 5.86
N SER A 200 -3.45 16.85 4.90
CA SER A 200 -4.75 17.34 4.41
C SER A 200 -5.60 16.22 3.79
N VAL A 201 -4.95 15.34 3.00
CA VAL A 201 -5.60 14.17 2.40
C VAL A 201 -6.01 13.16 3.47
N ALA A 202 -5.13 12.88 4.45
CA ALA A 202 -5.44 11.96 5.55
C ALA A 202 -6.61 12.45 6.40
N GLN A 203 -6.69 13.75 6.68
CA GLN A 203 -7.83 14.36 7.38
C GLN A 203 -9.13 14.22 6.60
N ALA A 204 -9.12 14.44 5.28
CA ALA A 204 -10.30 14.28 4.43
C ALA A 204 -10.78 12.82 4.35
N LEU A 205 -9.89 11.86 4.56
CA LEU A 205 -10.16 10.43 4.54
C LEU A 205 -10.55 9.87 5.91
N GLU A 206 -10.46 10.66 6.98
CA GLU A 206 -10.61 10.21 8.38
C GLU A 206 -9.66 9.06 8.75
N VAL A 207 -8.46 9.03 8.16
CA VAL A 207 -7.44 7.97 8.38
C VAL A 207 -6.21 8.44 9.13
#